data_AF-A0A358EFG0-F1
#
_entry.id   AF-A0A358EFG0-F1
#
_cell.length_a   1.000
_cell.length_b   1.000
_cell.length_c   1.000
_cell.angle_alpha   90.00
_cell.angle_beta   90.00
_cell.angle_gamma   90.00
#
_symmetry.space_group_name_H-M   'P 1'
#
loop_
_entity.id
_entity.type
_entity.pdbx_description
1 polymer ?
#
loop_
_entity_poly.entity_id
_entity_poly.type
_entity_poly.pdbx_seq_one_letter_code
_entity_poly.pdbx_strand_id
1 'polypeptide(L)'
;MIVMAMSSLGSPTSAQVTINEATRSPDETATLFLRSVRAIRWGTVAQFLDAEALERFQFTVTMIANADSSGELREYLVQSDSTGMSDLSAFEVFERSINAVIDDMPGLMHALYDRDDSVIGSVREEGGVAHTVYRTLARISGAVPEVKVMQLRSTPKGWRVAWSDELEVIEAALRGVGR
;
A
#
# COMPACT_ATOMS: atom_id res chain seq x y z
N MET A 1 50.60 39.16 -4.79
CA MET A 1 49.23 38.90 -5.26
C MET A 1 49.20 37.45 -5.74
N ILE A 2 48.75 36.52 -4.90
CA ILE A 2 48.61 35.08 -5.21
C ILE A 2 47.18 34.72 -4.82
N VAL A 3 46.38 34.31 -5.80
CA VAL A 3 45.00 33.86 -5.59
C VAL A 3 45.05 32.35 -5.39
N MET A 4 44.69 31.89 -4.19
CA MET A 4 44.46 30.48 -3.88
C MET A 4 43.17 30.01 -4.55
N ALA A 5 43.26 28.92 -5.30
CA ALA A 5 42.12 28.19 -5.82
C ALA A 5 41.40 27.47 -4.67
N MET A 6 40.12 27.80 -4.44
CA MET A 6 39.24 27.00 -3.60
C MET A 6 38.65 25.86 -4.43
N SER A 7 39.04 24.65 -4.09
CA SER A 7 38.41 23.42 -4.59
C SER A 7 36.98 23.31 -4.04
N SER A 8 36.01 23.35 -4.94
CA SER A 8 34.61 23.03 -4.66
C SER A 8 34.46 21.51 -4.45
N LEU A 9 34.19 21.11 -3.21
CA LEU A 9 33.73 19.76 -2.87
C LEU A 9 32.31 19.55 -3.45
N GLY A 10 32.20 18.72 -4.48
CA GLY A 10 30.90 18.28 -5.01
C GLY A 10 30.16 17.43 -3.98
N SER A 11 28.91 17.78 -3.70
CA SER A 11 27.99 16.97 -2.89
C SER A 11 27.74 15.60 -3.54
N PRO A 12 27.62 14.51 -2.77
CA PRO A 12 27.26 13.22 -3.35
C PRO A 12 25.80 13.26 -3.82
N THR A 13 25.59 13.12 -5.13
CA THR A 13 24.27 12.85 -5.71
C THR A 13 23.77 11.52 -5.14
N SER A 14 22.78 11.56 -4.25
CA SER A 14 22.08 10.37 -3.76
C SER A 14 21.49 9.61 -4.95
N ALA A 15 22.05 8.45 -5.29
CA ALA A 15 21.48 7.60 -6.32
C ALA A 15 20.05 7.21 -5.93
N GLN A 16 19.09 7.50 -6.80
CA GLN A 16 17.68 7.23 -6.56
C GLN A 16 17.43 5.74 -6.76
N VAL A 17 17.31 4.98 -5.67
CA VAL A 17 17.05 3.54 -5.70
C VAL A 17 15.68 3.29 -6.34
N THR A 18 15.63 2.43 -7.34
CA THR A 18 14.36 2.07 -8.00
C THR A 18 13.53 1.14 -7.11
N ILE A 19 12.21 1.11 -7.27
CA ILE A 19 11.35 0.23 -6.45
C ILE A 19 11.73 -1.25 -6.58
N ASN A 20 12.17 -1.68 -7.77
CA ASN A 20 12.61 -3.07 -7.99
C ASN A 20 13.89 -3.38 -7.19
N GLU A 21 14.79 -2.42 -7.07
CA GLU A 21 16.00 -2.59 -6.25
C GLU A 21 15.70 -2.53 -4.76
N ALA A 22 14.71 -1.71 -4.36
CA ALA A 22 14.25 -1.59 -2.99
C ALA A 22 13.40 -2.79 -2.52
N THR A 23 12.96 -3.66 -3.45
CA THR A 23 12.10 -4.82 -3.18
C THR A 23 12.80 -6.15 -3.45
N ARG A 24 14.14 -6.18 -3.30
CA ARG A 24 14.96 -7.40 -3.52
C ARG A 24 14.78 -8.45 -2.43
N SER A 25 14.35 -8.04 -1.23
CA SER A 25 14.04 -8.94 -0.12
C SER A 25 12.58 -8.77 0.36
N PRO A 26 11.99 -9.82 0.97
CA PRO A 26 10.67 -9.71 1.59
C PRO A 26 10.66 -8.68 2.72
N ASP A 27 11.67 -8.67 3.58
CA ASP A 27 11.79 -7.78 4.74
C ASP A 27 11.81 -6.30 4.34
N GLU A 28 12.61 -5.94 3.33
CA GLU A 28 12.65 -4.57 2.81
C GLU A 28 11.32 -4.18 2.16
N THR A 29 10.71 -5.10 1.41
CA THR A 29 9.41 -4.87 0.75
C THR A 29 8.31 -4.63 1.78
N ALA A 30 8.21 -5.48 2.80
CA ALA A 30 7.24 -5.33 3.88
C ALA A 30 7.46 -4.03 4.66
N THR A 31 8.72 -3.67 4.95
CA THR A 31 9.07 -2.42 5.62
C THR A 31 8.60 -1.20 4.81
N LEU A 32 8.86 -1.19 3.51
CA LEU A 32 8.50 -0.09 2.63
C LEU A 32 6.98 -0.01 2.40
N PHE A 33 6.30 -1.15 2.28
CA PHE A 33 4.85 -1.22 2.21
C PHE A 33 4.22 -0.62 3.47
N LEU A 34 4.57 -1.10 4.67
CA LEU A 34 4.04 -0.62 5.95
C LEU A 34 4.29 0.88 6.13
N ARG A 35 5.50 1.34 5.77
CA ARG A 35 5.83 2.77 5.78
C ARG A 35 4.96 3.58 4.82
N SER A 36 4.63 3.03 3.65
CA SER A 36 3.80 3.70 2.64
C SER A 36 2.34 3.77 3.06
N VAL A 37 1.82 2.71 3.68
CA VAL A 37 0.49 2.69 4.31
C VAL A 37 0.42 3.77 5.39
N ARG A 38 1.39 3.79 6.32
CA ARG A 38 1.45 4.80 7.38
C ARG A 38 1.63 6.21 6.83
N ALA A 39 2.30 6.37 5.69
CA ALA A 39 2.45 7.68 5.05
C ALA A 39 1.23 8.07 4.19
N ILE A 40 0.19 7.24 4.12
CA ILE A 40 -1.03 7.46 3.33
C ILE A 40 -0.68 7.70 1.85
N ARG A 41 0.33 6.97 1.36
CA ARG A 41 0.81 7.08 -0.03
C ARG A 41 0.23 5.95 -0.87
N TRP A 42 -1.08 5.97 -1.11
CA TRP A 42 -1.80 4.85 -1.71
C TRP A 42 -1.31 4.45 -3.11
N GLY A 43 -0.97 5.43 -3.96
CA GLY A 43 -0.30 5.15 -5.23
C GLY A 43 1.05 4.44 -5.07
N THR A 44 1.79 4.71 -3.98
CA THR A 44 3.02 3.96 -3.65
C THR A 44 2.70 2.59 -3.08
N VAL A 45 1.69 2.46 -2.22
CA VAL A 45 1.20 1.18 -1.68
C VAL A 45 0.84 0.22 -2.82
N ALA A 46 0.09 0.68 -3.82
CA ALA A 46 -0.31 -0.11 -4.97
C ALA A 46 0.89 -0.68 -5.76
N GLN A 47 2.03 0.02 -5.79
CA GLN A 47 3.23 -0.48 -6.48
C GLN A 47 3.90 -1.67 -5.75
N PHE A 48 3.62 -1.83 -4.46
CA PHE A 48 4.09 -2.95 -3.65
C PHE A 48 3.15 -4.15 -3.69
N LEU A 49 1.94 -4.01 -4.24
CA LEU A 49 0.98 -5.11 -4.32
C LEU A 49 1.28 -6.02 -5.51
N ASP A 50 0.97 -7.30 -5.37
CA ASP A 50 0.95 -8.21 -6.51
C ASP A 50 -0.30 -7.99 -7.37
N ALA A 51 -0.25 -8.47 -8.62
CA ALA A 51 -1.34 -8.26 -9.58
C ALA A 51 -2.65 -8.91 -9.13
N GLU A 52 -2.60 -10.10 -8.53
CA GLU A 52 -3.80 -10.81 -8.06
C GLU A 52 -4.43 -10.08 -6.85
N ALA A 53 -3.62 -9.50 -5.96
CA ALA A 53 -4.12 -8.66 -4.87
C ALA A 53 -4.86 -7.42 -5.41
N LEU A 54 -4.29 -6.75 -6.41
CA LEU A 54 -4.94 -5.61 -7.08
C LEU A 54 -6.23 -6.02 -7.81
N GLU A 55 -6.23 -7.16 -8.51
CA GLU A 55 -7.39 -7.67 -9.24
C GLU A 55 -8.54 -8.07 -8.28
N ARG A 56 -8.23 -8.74 -7.16
CA ARG A 56 -9.23 -9.06 -6.12
C ARG A 56 -9.84 -7.80 -5.52
N PHE A 57 -9.02 -6.79 -5.30
CA PHE A 57 -9.49 -5.49 -4.84
C PHE A 57 -10.41 -4.83 -5.88
N GLN A 58 -9.98 -4.75 -7.15
CA GLN A 58 -10.78 -4.21 -8.24
C GLN A 58 -12.13 -4.93 -8.36
N PHE A 59 -12.13 -6.26 -8.25
CA PHE A 59 -13.36 -7.05 -8.25
C PHE A 59 -14.31 -6.63 -7.12
N THR A 60 -13.79 -6.45 -5.90
CA THR A 60 -14.59 -5.99 -4.75
C THR A 60 -15.21 -4.62 -5.00
N VAL A 61 -14.42 -3.64 -5.47
CA VAL A 61 -14.93 -2.30 -5.79
C VAL A 61 -15.99 -2.36 -6.89
N THR A 62 -15.75 -3.16 -7.93
CA THR A 62 -16.70 -3.33 -9.04
C THR A 62 -18.03 -3.90 -8.58
N MET A 63 -18.00 -4.90 -7.69
CA MET A 63 -19.21 -5.48 -7.09
C MET A 63 -19.99 -4.45 -6.27
N ILE A 64 -19.30 -3.65 -5.46
CA ILE A 64 -19.92 -2.58 -4.66
C ILE A 64 -20.55 -1.51 -5.58
N ALA A 65 -19.79 -1.02 -6.56
CA ALA A 65 -20.26 0.00 -7.50
C ALA A 65 -21.41 -0.47 -8.40
N ASN A 66 -21.52 -1.77 -8.67
CA ASN A 66 -22.62 -2.34 -9.45
C ASN A 66 -23.86 -2.67 -8.60
N ALA A 67 -23.72 -2.76 -7.27
CA ALA A 67 -24.85 -2.93 -6.38
C ALA A 67 -25.67 -1.64 -6.23
N ASP A 68 -25.03 -0.48 -6.40
CA ASP A 68 -25.69 0.82 -6.49
C ASP A 68 -26.25 1.06 -7.91
N SER A 69 -27.58 1.11 -8.02
CA SER A 69 -28.27 1.36 -9.29
C SER A 69 -28.33 2.83 -9.69
N SER A 70 -28.05 3.76 -8.76
CA SER A 70 -28.01 5.19 -9.04
C SER A 70 -26.73 5.60 -9.80
N GLY A 71 -25.63 4.87 -9.58
CA GLY A 71 -24.32 5.16 -10.15
C GLY A 71 -23.50 6.16 -9.33
N GLU A 72 -24.07 6.77 -8.29
CA GLU A 72 -23.39 7.74 -7.42
C GLU A 72 -22.17 7.13 -6.74
N LEU A 73 -22.26 5.88 -6.28
CA LEU A 73 -21.15 5.21 -5.61
C LEU A 73 -19.99 4.90 -6.57
N ARG A 74 -20.30 4.64 -7.85
CA ARG A 74 -19.29 4.46 -8.89
C ARG A 74 -18.55 5.76 -9.15
N GLU A 75 -19.28 6.86 -9.30
CA GLU A 75 -18.71 8.20 -9.49
C GLU A 75 -17.84 8.60 -8.29
N TYR A 76 -18.30 8.31 -7.07
CA TYR A 76 -17.57 8.58 -5.84
C TYR A 76 -16.25 7.79 -5.74
N LEU A 77 -16.31 6.45 -5.87
CA LEU A 77 -15.14 5.59 -5.65
C LEU A 77 -14.07 5.74 -6.75
N VAL A 78 -14.52 5.97 -7.98
CA VAL A 78 -13.65 5.84 -9.15
C VAL A 78 -13.37 7.19 -9.81
N GLN A 79 -14.10 8.25 -9.41
CA GLN A 79 -13.99 9.60 -9.96
C GLN A 79 -14.04 9.58 -11.49
N SER A 80 -14.91 8.74 -12.04
CA SER A 80 -15.05 8.47 -13.48
C SER A 80 -16.53 8.42 -13.82
N ASP A 81 -16.88 8.91 -15.01
CA ASP A 81 -18.24 8.86 -15.53
C ASP A 81 -18.67 7.40 -15.84
N SER A 82 -19.99 7.20 -15.93
CA SER A 82 -20.68 5.90 -15.85
C SER A 82 -20.16 4.76 -16.76
N THR A 83 -19.33 5.03 -17.76
CA THR A 83 -18.70 4.05 -18.67
C THR A 83 -17.22 3.75 -18.39
N GLY A 84 -16.53 4.49 -17.53
CA GLY A 84 -15.07 4.49 -17.47
C GLY A 84 -14.42 3.50 -16.49
N MET A 85 -15.17 2.73 -15.70
CA MET A 85 -14.57 1.83 -14.68
C MET A 85 -13.91 0.59 -15.29
N SER A 86 -14.45 0.05 -16.39
CA SER A 86 -13.87 -1.11 -17.09
C SER A 86 -12.55 -0.78 -17.78
N ASP A 87 -12.30 0.51 -18.06
CA ASP A 87 -11.12 0.98 -18.77
C ASP A 87 -9.95 1.26 -17.81
N LEU A 88 -10.23 1.30 -16.50
CA LEU A 88 -9.20 1.52 -15.50
C LEU A 88 -8.44 0.23 -15.20
N SER A 89 -7.13 0.39 -15.05
CA SER A 89 -6.29 -0.66 -14.50
C SER A 89 -6.65 -0.94 -13.04
N ALA A 90 -6.39 -2.16 -12.56
CA ALA A 90 -6.57 -2.52 -11.15
C ALA A 90 -5.77 -1.59 -10.20
N PHE A 91 -4.63 -1.06 -10.66
CA PHE A 91 -3.84 -0.07 -9.96
C PHE A 91 -4.61 1.25 -9.78
N GLU A 92 -5.20 1.78 -10.85
CA GLU A 92 -5.98 3.03 -10.79
C GLU A 92 -7.24 2.86 -9.95
N VAL A 93 -7.91 1.71 -10.05
CA VAL A 93 -9.06 1.41 -9.20
C VAL A 93 -8.66 1.39 -7.72
N PHE A 94 -7.53 0.77 -7.37
CA PHE A 94 -7.01 0.80 -6.00
C PHE A 94 -6.74 2.23 -5.54
N GLU A 95 -5.92 2.98 -6.27
CA GLU A 95 -5.51 4.32 -5.87
C GLU A 95 -6.72 5.27 -5.71
N ARG A 96 -7.65 5.28 -6.67
CA ARG A 96 -8.81 6.18 -6.64
C ARG A 96 -9.79 5.79 -5.53
N SER A 97 -10.10 4.51 -5.39
CA SER A 97 -11.09 4.05 -4.39
C SER A 97 -10.62 4.33 -2.96
N ILE A 98 -9.32 4.15 -2.68
CA ILE A 98 -8.81 4.45 -1.34
C ILE A 98 -8.77 5.94 -1.09
N ASN A 99 -8.31 6.75 -2.05
CA ASN A 99 -8.35 8.21 -1.90
C ASN A 99 -9.78 8.75 -1.69
N ALA A 100 -10.80 8.14 -2.31
CA ALA A 100 -12.18 8.52 -2.06
C ALA A 100 -12.62 8.22 -0.62
N VAL A 101 -12.40 6.97 -0.17
CA VAL A 101 -12.92 6.50 1.12
C VAL A 101 -12.15 7.04 2.33
N ILE A 102 -10.85 7.29 2.18
CA ILE A 102 -9.97 7.69 3.29
C ILE A 102 -10.38 9.04 3.90
N ASP A 103 -10.90 9.96 3.09
CA ASP A 103 -11.34 11.29 3.52
C ASP A 103 -12.63 11.23 4.35
N ASP A 104 -13.51 10.26 4.06
CA ASP A 104 -14.80 10.11 4.73
C ASP A 104 -14.76 9.15 5.93
N MET A 105 -13.63 8.48 6.16
CA MET A 105 -13.46 7.52 7.26
C MET A 105 -12.29 7.89 8.19
N PRO A 106 -12.42 8.94 9.04
CA PRO A 106 -11.38 9.31 10.01
C PRO A 106 -10.93 8.16 10.92
N GLY A 107 -11.83 7.25 11.28
CA GLY A 107 -11.51 6.06 12.06
C GLY A 107 -10.55 5.10 11.36
N LEU A 108 -10.67 4.95 10.03
CA LEU A 108 -9.75 4.15 9.21
C LEU A 108 -8.36 4.79 9.19
N MET A 109 -8.31 6.11 9.04
CA MET A 109 -7.06 6.87 9.10
C MET A 109 -6.32 6.68 10.42
N HIS A 110 -7.02 6.77 11.55
CA HIS A 110 -6.42 6.52 12.86
C HIS A 110 -5.89 5.09 12.99
N ALA A 111 -6.61 4.09 12.47
CA ALA A 111 -6.19 2.69 12.51
C ALA A 111 -4.93 2.37 11.69
N LEU A 112 -4.67 3.13 10.61
CA LEU A 112 -3.56 2.89 9.68
C LEU A 112 -2.34 3.79 9.91
N TYR A 113 -2.56 5.04 10.33
CA TYR A 113 -1.49 6.03 10.48
C TYR A 113 -0.84 6.01 11.86
N ASP A 114 -1.64 5.90 12.93
CA ASP A 114 -1.16 6.19 14.29
C ASP A 114 -0.57 4.97 14.99
N ARG A 115 0.46 4.39 14.37
CA ARG A 115 1.10 3.16 14.83
C ARG A 115 2.57 3.06 14.45
N ASP A 116 3.29 2.25 15.21
CA ASP A 116 4.66 1.86 14.92
C ASP A 116 4.71 0.42 14.45
N ASP A 117 5.17 0.24 13.22
CA ASP A 117 5.35 -1.05 12.59
C ASP A 117 6.84 -1.40 12.54
N SER A 118 7.19 -2.62 12.94
CA SER A 118 8.56 -3.15 12.90
C SER A 118 8.55 -4.56 12.35
N VAL A 119 9.20 -4.77 11.21
CA VAL A 119 9.46 -6.12 10.67
C VAL A 119 10.39 -6.86 11.62
N ILE A 120 10.02 -8.09 11.99
CA ILE A 120 10.81 -8.99 12.84
C ILE A 120 11.68 -9.90 11.96
N GLY A 121 11.12 -10.37 10.85
CA GLY A 121 11.83 -11.17 9.86
C GLY A 121 10.87 -11.94 8.96
N SER A 122 11.40 -12.57 7.91
CA SER A 122 10.59 -13.36 6.98
C SER A 122 11.06 -14.81 6.85
N VAL A 123 10.08 -15.70 6.67
CA VAL A 123 10.29 -17.09 6.29
C VAL A 123 9.96 -17.23 4.80
N ARG A 124 10.91 -17.72 4.01
CA ARG A 124 10.69 -18.02 2.58
C ARG A 124 10.23 -19.46 2.43
N GLU A 125 9.31 -19.66 1.50
CA GLU A 125 8.78 -20.96 1.11
C GLU A 125 9.15 -21.28 -0.34
N GLU A 126 8.91 -22.53 -0.72
CA GLU A 126 9.03 -22.95 -2.11
C GLU A 126 8.02 -22.20 -3.00
N GLY A 127 8.29 -22.14 -4.30
CA GLY A 127 7.41 -21.44 -5.25
C GLY A 127 7.47 -19.91 -5.18
N GLY A 128 8.42 -19.34 -4.45
CA GLY A 128 8.63 -17.89 -4.40
C GLY A 128 7.63 -17.16 -3.50
N VAL A 129 7.11 -17.82 -2.47
CA VAL A 129 6.28 -17.20 -1.43
C VAL A 129 7.14 -16.87 -0.21
N ALA A 130 6.78 -15.83 0.53
CA ALA A 130 7.36 -15.53 1.82
C ALA A 130 6.29 -15.05 2.81
N HIS A 131 6.47 -15.38 4.08
CA HIS A 131 5.67 -14.87 5.18
C HIS A 131 6.53 -13.97 6.05
N THR A 132 6.22 -12.68 6.09
CA THR A 132 6.90 -11.69 6.93
C THR A 132 6.14 -11.51 8.22
N VAL A 133 6.81 -11.71 9.34
CA VAL A 133 6.29 -11.40 10.67
C VAL A 133 6.69 -9.98 11.03
N TYR A 134 5.73 -9.19 11.51
CA TYR A 134 5.96 -7.83 11.98
C TYR A 134 5.20 -7.58 13.27
N ARG A 135 5.70 -6.63 14.06
CA ARG A 135 5.02 -6.11 15.23
C ARG A 135 4.41 -4.78 14.87
N THR A 136 3.16 -4.57 15.29
CA THR A 136 2.50 -3.26 15.23
C THR A 136 2.14 -2.81 16.64
N LEU A 137 2.23 -1.50 16.89
CA LEU A 137 1.83 -0.89 18.15
C LEU A 137 1.11 0.41 17.87
N ALA A 138 -0.19 0.47 18.16
CA ALA A 138 -0.94 1.71 18.11
C ALA A 138 -0.36 2.74 19.12
N ARG A 139 -0.28 4.01 18.73
CA ARG A 139 0.26 5.09 19.57
C ARG A 139 -0.79 5.70 20.50
N ILE A 140 -1.57 4.84 21.12
CA ILE A 140 -2.57 5.22 22.12
C ILE A 140 -2.20 4.66 23.50
N SER A 141 -2.58 5.37 24.56
CA SER A 141 -2.30 4.95 25.92
C SER A 141 -2.94 3.60 26.22
N GLY A 142 -2.16 2.65 26.74
CA GLY A 142 -2.63 1.30 27.08
C GLY A 142 -2.65 0.33 25.90
N ALA A 143 -2.21 0.73 24.70
CA ALA A 143 -2.03 -0.20 23.59
C ALA A 143 -0.99 -1.28 23.92
N VAL A 144 -1.29 -2.50 23.50
CA VAL A 144 -0.37 -3.65 23.59
C VAL A 144 0.15 -3.96 22.20
N PRO A 145 1.44 -4.27 22.03
CA PRO A 145 1.95 -4.63 20.72
C PRO A 145 1.30 -5.92 20.18
N GLU A 146 0.88 -5.88 18.93
CA GLU A 146 0.33 -7.02 18.20
C GLU A 146 1.40 -7.60 17.27
N VAL A 147 1.37 -8.92 17.06
CA VAL A 147 2.21 -9.60 16.09
C VAL A 147 1.33 -10.04 14.93
N LYS A 148 1.72 -9.63 13.73
CA LYS A 148 0.98 -9.85 12.50
C LYS A 148 1.85 -10.54 11.46
N VAL A 149 1.19 -11.12 10.47
CA VAL A 149 1.84 -11.80 9.35
C VAL A 149 1.40 -11.14 8.04
N MET A 150 2.33 -11.02 7.11
CA MET A 150 2.10 -10.55 5.74
C MET A 150 2.61 -11.61 4.79
N GLN A 151 1.83 -11.90 3.74
CA GLN A 151 2.26 -12.79 2.68
C GLN A 151 2.80 -11.99 1.50
N LEU A 152 3.95 -12.40 0.98
CA LEU A 152 4.59 -11.83 -0.19
C LEU A 152 4.87 -12.89 -1.24
N ARG A 153 4.94 -12.46 -2.50
CA ARG A 153 5.30 -13.28 -3.64
C ARG A 153 6.45 -12.64 -4.41
N SER A 154 7.38 -13.47 -4.86
CA SER A 154 8.48 -13.06 -5.72
C SER A 154 7.97 -12.90 -7.14
N THR A 155 8.28 -11.76 -7.75
CA THR A 155 7.97 -11.47 -9.16
C THR A 155 9.26 -11.10 -9.91
N PRO A 156 9.24 -11.02 -11.25
CA PRO A 156 10.38 -10.49 -12.00
C PRO A 156 10.75 -9.04 -11.63
N LYS A 157 9.84 -8.30 -10.98
CA LYS A 157 10.03 -6.91 -10.52
C LYS A 157 10.40 -6.81 -9.03
N GLY A 158 10.70 -7.93 -8.38
CA GLY A 158 10.97 -8.00 -6.94
C GLY A 158 9.80 -8.60 -6.15
N TRP A 159 9.90 -8.58 -4.83
CA TRP A 159 8.85 -9.08 -3.94
C TRP A 159 7.65 -8.13 -3.94
N ARG A 160 6.45 -8.69 -3.86
CA ARG A 160 5.18 -7.95 -3.80
C ARG A 160 4.29 -8.54 -2.73
N VAL A 161 3.52 -7.69 -2.06
CA VAL A 161 2.56 -8.07 -1.03
C VAL A 161 1.35 -8.70 -1.70
N ALA A 162 1.07 -9.94 -1.31
CA ALA A 162 -0.09 -10.70 -1.76
C ALA A 162 -1.26 -10.57 -0.80
N TRP A 163 -0.97 -10.45 0.50
CA TRP A 163 -1.96 -10.37 1.56
C TRP A 163 -1.37 -9.73 2.82
N SER A 164 -2.17 -8.94 3.53
CA SER A 164 -1.87 -8.37 4.85
C SER A 164 -3.15 -7.90 5.52
N ASP A 165 -3.15 -7.82 6.85
CA ASP A 165 -4.26 -7.24 7.63
C ASP A 165 -4.60 -5.81 7.17
N GLU A 166 -3.62 -5.01 6.74
CA GLU A 166 -3.87 -3.65 6.22
C GLU A 166 -4.81 -3.67 5.02
N LEU A 167 -4.62 -4.62 4.11
CA LEU A 167 -5.48 -4.77 2.94
C LEU A 167 -6.87 -5.24 3.34
N GLU A 168 -6.98 -6.14 4.31
CA GLU A 168 -8.29 -6.60 4.79
C GLU A 168 -9.08 -5.48 5.47
N VAL A 169 -8.42 -4.66 6.28
CA VAL A 169 -9.03 -3.50 6.94
C VAL A 169 -9.54 -2.51 5.89
N ILE A 170 -8.74 -2.25 4.86
CA ILE A 170 -9.10 -1.36 3.76
C ILE A 170 -10.29 -1.93 2.96
N GLU A 171 -10.27 -3.22 2.61
CA GLU A 171 -11.39 -3.86 1.93
C GLU A 171 -12.67 -3.87 2.77
N ALA A 172 -12.56 -4.07 4.08
CA ALA A 172 -13.69 -4.02 4.99
C ALA A 172 -14.30 -2.61 5.03
N ALA A 173 -13.47 -1.57 5.05
CA ALA A 173 -13.93 -0.19 4.98
C ALA A 173 -14.73 0.09 3.70
N LEU A 174 -14.22 -0.36 2.54
CA LEU A 174 -14.94 -0.23 1.25
C LEU A 174 -16.30 -0.92 1.27
N ARG A 175 -16.37 -2.15 1.80
CA ARG A 175 -17.65 -2.86 1.96
C ARG A 175 -18.60 -2.14 2.91
N GLY A 176 -18.08 -1.34 3.83
CA GLY A 176 -18.87 -0.48 4.71
C GLY A 176 -19.53 0.70 3.99
N VAL A 177 -18.86 1.27 2.98
CA VAL A 177 -19.40 2.39 2.18
C VAL A 177 -20.55 1.92 1.28
N GLY A 178 -20.51 0.68 0.79
CA GLY A 178 -21.56 0.11 -0.07
C GLY A 178 -22.84 -0.34 0.64
N ARG A 179 -23.03 -0.02 1.93
CA ARG A 179 -24.22 -0.37 2.72
C ARG A 179 -25.07 0.86 3.01
#